data_AF-A0A4Y8DA34-F1
#
_entry.id   AF-A0A4Y8DA34-F1
#
_cell.length_a   1.000
_cell.length_b   1.000
_cell.length_c   1.000
_cell.angle_alpha   90.00
_cell.angle_beta   90.00
_cell.angle_gamma   90.00
#
_symmetry.space_group_name_H-M   'P 1'
#
loop_
_entity.id
_entity.type
_entity.pdbx_description
1 polymer ?
#
loop_
_entity_poly.entity_id
_entity_poly.type
_entity_poly.pdbx_seq_one_letter_code
_entity_poly.pdbx_strand_id
1 'polypeptide(L)'
;MRIKNIPYGVTRQEILAFLGRNAKIAASNDHEPIHIIMERVTSKTLDAYVEFVSFTEASNAITRFDMNRMGGRGGRLGQRHVEVELSSQEELMKQLFPKAKNVEWHGNKPTIIDRDENDKYNSGFQGFVSREELVMLVKHVESPQRSPFSKDCPQRPFECLVSTLIKFPWAMVNHITCQDRELLYKATMQLLGLLVERVDNNDDPVNLNAQLLKRVWRTALKCEGFSPCMKDNIVYKMKIDPTTAFECGVPPQADLWSNVWTIGPRKDVAYDLVQYYVTLIHDATTEKKQLTLAEKAAARAEEVPRLPSLFGNLDTLVDYTNCLDLTLAELAVKEWAAFETAIRRALTPALEAGPSN
;
A
#
# COMPACT_ATOMS: atom_id res chain seq x y z
N MET A 1 22.38 -4.82 0.81
CA MET A 1 23.61 -4.00 0.93
C MET A 1 23.20 -2.63 1.42
N ARG A 2 23.96 -2.04 2.33
CA ARG A 2 23.72 -0.68 2.86
C ARG A 2 24.83 0.25 2.40
N ILE A 3 24.46 1.45 1.98
CA ILE A 3 25.37 2.53 1.60
C ILE A 3 25.18 3.67 2.61
N LYS A 4 26.22 3.92 3.38
CA LYS A 4 26.26 4.93 4.44
C LYS A 4 26.86 6.23 3.95
N ASN A 5 26.58 7.32 4.68
CA ASN A 5 27.17 8.64 4.45
C ASN A 5 26.84 9.23 3.06
N ILE A 6 25.68 8.88 2.50
CA ILE A 6 25.25 9.36 1.17
C ILE A 6 24.96 10.88 1.18
N PRO A 7 25.08 11.58 0.04
CA PRO A 7 24.61 12.95 -0.09
C PRO A 7 23.11 13.04 0.22
N TYR A 8 22.66 14.11 0.89
CA TYR A 8 21.24 14.25 1.25
C TYR A 8 20.31 14.24 0.03
N GLY A 9 20.76 14.85 -1.07
CA GLY A 9 20.06 14.92 -2.35
C GLY A 9 20.36 13.75 -3.30
N VAL A 10 20.99 12.66 -2.82
CA VAL A 10 21.29 11.53 -3.70
C VAL A 10 20.02 10.98 -4.34
N THR A 11 20.09 10.71 -5.63
CA THR A 11 19.00 10.19 -6.43
C THR A 11 19.14 8.69 -6.62
N ARG A 12 18.02 8.03 -6.89
CA ARG A 12 18.01 6.61 -7.28
C ARG A 12 18.91 6.33 -8.49
N GLN A 13 18.98 7.25 -9.45
CA GLN A 13 19.83 7.10 -10.64
C GLN A 13 21.31 7.16 -10.30
N GLU A 14 21.72 8.02 -9.35
CA GLU A 14 23.10 8.07 -8.87
C GLU A 14 23.48 6.79 -8.12
N ILE A 15 22.57 6.21 -7.33
CA ILE A 15 22.79 4.90 -6.70
C ILE A 15 22.98 3.81 -7.77
N LEU A 16 22.12 3.78 -8.80
CA LEU A 16 22.27 2.83 -9.92
C LEU A 16 23.61 3.00 -10.66
N ALA A 17 23.99 4.25 -10.95
CA ALA A 17 25.24 4.56 -11.62
C ALA A 17 26.45 4.13 -10.77
N PHE A 18 26.37 4.34 -9.44
CA PHE A 18 27.38 3.92 -8.48
C PHE A 18 27.55 2.41 -8.41
N LEU A 19 26.46 1.64 -8.47
CA LEU A 19 26.51 0.17 -8.52
C LEU A 19 27.09 -0.36 -9.84
N GLY A 20 26.89 0.39 -10.92
CA GLY A 20 27.34 0.04 -12.27
C GLY A 20 26.46 -1.01 -12.94
N ARG A 21 26.67 -1.18 -14.27
CA ARG A 21 25.83 -2.03 -15.14
C ARG A 21 25.83 -3.52 -14.77
N ASN A 22 26.85 -3.98 -14.04
CA ASN A 22 27.01 -5.39 -13.67
C ASN A 22 26.29 -5.74 -12.35
N ALA A 23 25.68 -4.77 -11.68
CA ALA A 23 24.95 -5.03 -10.45
C ALA A 23 23.61 -5.70 -10.75
N LYS A 24 23.48 -6.96 -10.35
CA LYS A 24 22.21 -7.70 -10.43
C LYS A 24 21.32 -7.37 -9.24
N ILE A 25 20.69 -6.21 -9.30
CA ILE A 25 19.67 -5.80 -8.32
C ILE A 25 18.36 -6.54 -8.56
N ALA A 26 17.54 -6.68 -7.51
CA ALA A 26 16.21 -7.27 -7.64
C ALA A 26 15.37 -6.52 -8.70
N ALA A 27 14.58 -7.26 -9.49
CA ALA A 27 13.88 -6.71 -10.64
C ALA A 27 12.85 -5.63 -10.23
N SER A 28 12.86 -4.49 -10.91
CA SER A 28 12.06 -3.32 -10.53
C SER A 28 10.60 -3.34 -11.00
N ASN A 29 10.14 -4.40 -11.67
CA ASN A 29 8.81 -4.41 -12.30
C ASN A 29 7.67 -4.54 -11.26
N ASP A 30 7.94 -5.24 -10.15
CA ASP A 30 7.01 -5.46 -9.05
C ASP A 30 7.62 -5.13 -7.67
N HIS A 31 8.87 -4.66 -7.65
CA HIS A 31 9.64 -4.44 -6.43
C HIS A 31 10.40 -3.11 -6.51
N GLU A 32 10.61 -2.43 -5.39
CA GLU A 32 11.52 -1.26 -5.32
C GLU A 32 12.85 -1.73 -4.73
N PRO A 33 13.90 -1.99 -5.53
CA PRO A 33 15.14 -2.56 -5.02
C PRO A 33 16.06 -1.55 -4.33
N ILE A 34 15.76 -0.24 -4.44
CA ILE A 34 16.58 0.84 -3.88
C ILE A 34 15.72 1.65 -2.92
N HIS A 35 16.07 1.57 -1.63
CA HIS A 35 15.39 2.30 -0.58
C HIS A 35 16.32 3.37 0.00
N ILE A 36 16.09 4.63 -0.36
CA ILE A 36 16.84 5.74 0.24
C ILE A 36 16.05 6.22 1.46
N ILE A 37 16.55 5.91 2.65
CA ILE A 37 15.79 6.08 3.88
C ILE A 37 15.65 7.57 4.20
N MET A 38 14.44 7.96 4.60
CA MET A 38 14.11 9.28 5.11
C MET A 38 13.46 9.13 6.48
N GLU A 39 13.93 9.89 7.46
CA GLU A 39 13.20 10.03 8.72
C GLU A 39 11.94 10.88 8.48
N ARG A 40 10.76 10.26 8.60
CA ARG A 40 9.47 10.86 8.17
C ARG A 40 9.05 12.14 8.91
N VAL A 41 9.59 12.38 10.11
CA VAL A 41 9.26 13.55 10.94
C VAL A 41 10.14 14.75 10.64
N THR A 42 11.43 14.53 10.33
CA THR A 42 12.39 15.61 10.08
C THR A 42 12.68 15.80 8.60
N SER A 43 12.28 14.86 7.75
CA SER A 43 12.67 14.70 6.35
C SER A 43 14.15 14.49 6.08
N LYS A 44 14.94 14.20 7.11
CA LYS A 44 16.38 13.97 6.93
C LYS A 44 16.61 12.66 6.16
N THR A 45 17.37 12.75 5.07
CA THR A 45 17.91 11.58 4.36
C THR A 45 18.96 10.90 5.25
N LEU A 46 18.81 9.58 5.43
CA LEU A 46 19.72 8.71 6.17
C LEU A 46 20.56 7.90 5.17
N ASP A 47 20.59 6.57 5.32
CA ASP A 47 21.35 5.67 4.46
C ASP A 47 20.49 5.12 3.31
N ALA A 48 21.15 4.49 2.32
CA ALA A 48 20.47 3.79 1.25
C ALA A 48 20.64 2.28 1.39
N TYR A 49 19.58 1.54 1.07
CA TYR A 49 19.60 0.08 1.02
C TYR A 49 19.35 -0.36 -0.42
N VAL A 50 20.11 -1.35 -0.85
CA VAL A 50 20.01 -1.96 -2.18
C VAL A 50 19.81 -3.46 -2.01
N GLU A 51 18.73 -3.95 -2.60
CA GLU A 51 18.37 -5.36 -2.66
C GLU A 51 18.88 -5.99 -3.96
N PHE A 52 19.58 -7.11 -3.79
CA PHE A 52 20.17 -7.89 -4.89
C PHE A 52 19.37 -9.17 -5.11
N VAL A 53 19.47 -9.73 -6.32
CA VAL A 53 18.82 -11.02 -6.64
C VAL A 53 19.31 -12.17 -5.77
N SER A 54 20.51 -12.06 -5.20
CA SER A 54 21.07 -13.05 -4.28
C SER A 54 22.09 -12.41 -3.33
N PHE A 55 22.37 -13.11 -2.23
CA PHE A 55 23.44 -12.74 -1.30
C PHE A 55 24.81 -12.68 -1.99
N THR A 56 25.11 -13.63 -2.87
CA THR A 56 26.36 -13.68 -3.64
C THR A 56 26.56 -12.42 -4.49
N GLU A 57 25.51 -11.93 -5.15
CA GLU A 57 25.60 -10.72 -5.96
C GLU A 57 25.80 -9.46 -5.10
N ALA A 58 25.21 -9.41 -3.91
CA ALA A 58 25.46 -8.35 -2.93
C ALA A 58 26.92 -8.36 -2.44
N SER A 59 27.45 -9.54 -2.09
CA SER A 59 28.85 -9.71 -1.67
C SER A 59 29.82 -9.30 -2.78
N ASN A 60 29.57 -9.75 -4.01
CA ASN A 60 30.36 -9.36 -5.17
C ASN A 60 30.35 -7.84 -5.41
N ALA A 61 29.22 -7.16 -5.19
CA ALA A 61 29.12 -5.71 -5.32
C ALA A 61 30.03 -4.98 -4.31
N ILE A 62 30.09 -5.48 -3.07
CA ILE A 62 30.96 -4.92 -2.02
C ILE A 62 32.42 -5.17 -2.34
N THR A 63 32.79 -6.40 -2.73
CA THR A 63 34.17 -6.71 -3.12
C THR A 63 34.64 -5.81 -4.27
N ARG A 64 33.78 -5.56 -5.28
CA ARG A 64 34.09 -4.62 -6.37
C ARG A 64 34.29 -3.19 -5.86
N PHE A 65 33.43 -2.74 -4.94
CA PHE A 65 33.57 -1.43 -4.31
C PHE A 65 34.91 -1.30 -3.58
N ASP A 66 35.29 -2.30 -2.77
CA ASP A 66 36.56 -2.28 -2.03
C ASP A 66 37.77 -2.34 -2.95
N MET A 67 37.76 -3.16 -4.00
CA MET A 67 38.84 -3.23 -4.99
C MET A 67 39.02 -1.88 -5.71
N ASN A 68 37.91 -1.23 -6.10
CA ASN A 68 37.96 0.09 -6.72
C ASN A 68 38.53 1.15 -5.75
N ARG A 69 38.07 1.11 -4.49
CA ARG A 69 38.54 2.00 -3.42
C ARG A 69 40.04 1.85 -3.15
N MET A 70 40.55 0.63 -3.07
CA MET A 70 41.99 0.35 -2.92
C MET A 70 42.79 0.80 -4.14
N GLY A 71 42.24 0.65 -5.34
CA GLY A 71 42.85 1.08 -6.60
C GLY A 71 42.80 2.60 -6.87
N GLY A 72 42.43 3.42 -5.88
CA GLY A 72 42.37 4.88 -6.00
C GLY A 72 41.20 5.41 -6.84
N ARG A 73 40.33 4.54 -7.37
CA ARG A 73 39.11 4.91 -8.10
C ARG A 73 37.92 4.91 -7.14
N GLY A 74 37.60 6.12 -6.64
CA GLY A 74 36.30 6.57 -6.13
C GLY A 74 35.42 5.56 -5.36
N GLY A 75 35.40 5.69 -4.03
CA GLY A 75 34.28 5.26 -3.18
C GLY A 75 33.32 6.42 -2.89
N ARG A 76 32.98 7.21 -3.92
CA ARG A 76 32.23 8.46 -3.75
C ARG A 76 30.86 8.42 -4.43
N LEU A 77 29.88 9.03 -3.79
CA LEU A 77 28.62 9.45 -4.38
C LEU A 77 28.60 10.98 -4.39
N GLY A 78 28.60 11.58 -5.58
CA GLY A 78 28.83 13.01 -5.75
C GLY A 78 30.15 13.44 -5.09
N GLN A 79 30.06 14.35 -4.12
CA GLN A 79 31.23 14.86 -3.37
C GLN A 79 31.52 14.10 -2.07
N ARG A 80 30.69 13.14 -1.66
CA ARG A 80 30.86 12.42 -0.39
C ARG A 80 31.53 11.08 -0.60
N HIS A 81 32.51 10.77 0.25
CA HIS A 81 33.01 9.41 0.42
C HIS A 81 31.95 8.60 1.16
N VAL A 82 31.56 7.48 0.58
CA VAL A 82 30.54 6.59 1.13
C VAL A 82 31.17 5.30 1.63
N GLU A 83 30.49 4.67 2.55
CA GLU A 83 30.85 3.35 3.05
C GLU A 83 29.78 2.35 2.61
N VAL A 84 30.21 1.15 2.23
CA VAL A 84 29.30 0.10 1.77
C VAL A 84 29.51 -1.13 2.64
N GLU A 85 28.42 -1.70 3.14
CA GLU A 85 28.46 -2.91 3.97
C GLU A 85 27.37 -3.92 3.58
N LEU A 86 27.61 -5.18 3.94
CA LEU A 86 26.56 -6.19 3.92
C LEU A 86 25.53 -5.81 5.00
N SER A 87 24.27 -6.02 4.65
CA SER A 87 23.14 -5.69 5.50
C SER A 87 22.00 -6.64 5.16
N SER A 88 21.06 -6.79 6.09
CA SER A 88 19.98 -7.77 6.02
C SER A 88 18.62 -7.12 5.76
N GLN A 89 17.60 -7.94 5.49
CA GLN A 89 16.22 -7.42 5.37
C GLN A 89 15.73 -6.86 6.70
N GLU A 90 16.08 -7.50 7.81
CA GLU A 90 15.70 -7.10 9.16
C GLU A 90 16.20 -5.68 9.48
N GLU A 91 17.44 -5.35 9.10
CA GLU A 91 17.99 -4.00 9.26
C GLU A 91 17.24 -2.97 8.41
N LEU A 92 16.93 -3.31 7.15
CA LEU A 92 16.13 -2.47 6.27
C LEU A 92 14.73 -2.23 6.88
N MET A 93 14.06 -3.27 7.36
CA MET A 93 12.72 -3.15 7.96
C MET A 93 12.74 -2.29 9.23
N LYS A 94 13.77 -2.44 10.08
CA LYS A 94 13.97 -1.58 11.25
C LYS A 94 14.15 -0.11 10.87
N GLN A 95 14.84 0.18 9.76
CA GLN A 95 14.99 1.55 9.27
C GLN A 95 13.74 2.11 8.60
N LEU A 96 12.96 1.27 7.92
CA LEU A 96 11.69 1.67 7.30
C LEU A 96 10.57 1.87 8.33
N PHE A 97 10.58 1.12 9.43
CA PHE A 97 9.55 1.17 10.47
C PHE A 97 10.16 1.43 11.85
N PRO A 98 10.86 2.57 12.04
CA PRO A 98 11.65 2.83 13.24
C PRO A 98 10.80 3.06 14.49
N LYS A 99 9.50 3.35 14.33
CA LYS A 99 8.53 3.54 15.42
C LYS A 99 7.71 2.28 15.73
N ALA A 100 7.91 1.18 14.99
CA ALA A 100 7.27 -0.09 15.26
C ALA A 100 7.88 -0.73 16.52
N LYS A 101 7.31 -0.40 17.69
CA LYS A 101 7.71 -0.96 18.98
C LYS A 101 7.22 -2.40 19.11
N ASN A 102 7.93 -3.18 19.92
CA ASN A 102 7.57 -4.57 20.19
C ASN A 102 7.46 -5.43 18.91
N VAL A 103 8.36 -5.20 17.97
CA VAL A 103 8.45 -5.98 16.74
C VAL A 103 9.86 -6.55 16.60
N GLU A 104 9.94 -7.87 16.51
CA GLU A 104 11.12 -8.56 16.01
C GLU A 104 10.95 -8.80 14.50
N TRP A 105 11.99 -8.53 13.71
CA TRP A 105 11.95 -8.74 12.27
C TRP A 105 12.71 -10.01 11.92
N HIS A 106 12.05 -10.90 11.17
CA HIS A 106 12.64 -12.10 10.57
C HIS A 106 12.50 -12.00 9.04
N GLY A 107 13.56 -11.59 8.38
CA GLY A 107 13.52 -11.09 7.01
C GLY A 107 12.64 -9.85 6.89
N ASN A 108 11.60 -9.94 6.05
CA ASN A 108 10.55 -8.93 5.91
C ASN A 108 9.30 -9.23 6.76
N LYS A 109 9.29 -10.34 7.52
CA LYS A 109 8.14 -10.76 8.32
C LYS A 109 8.31 -10.27 9.76
N PRO A 110 7.36 -9.48 10.28
CA PRO A 110 7.38 -9.09 11.69
C PRO A 110 6.81 -10.22 12.57
N THR A 111 7.39 -10.38 13.74
CA THR A 111 6.83 -11.10 14.88
C THR A 111 6.52 -10.06 15.96
N ILE A 112 5.24 -9.95 16.33
CA ILE A 112 4.81 -9.04 17.38
C ILE A 112 5.18 -9.67 18.73
N ILE A 113 5.88 -8.90 19.55
CA ILE A 113 6.25 -9.27 20.91
C ILE A 113 5.14 -8.79 21.82
N ASP A 114 4.54 -9.71 22.58
CA ASP A 114 3.51 -9.36 23.54
C ASP A 114 4.01 -8.35 24.57
N ARG A 115 3.06 -7.61 25.13
CA ARG A 115 3.38 -6.68 26.22
C ARG A 115 3.78 -7.49 27.45
N ASP A 116 4.97 -7.21 27.99
CA ASP A 116 5.37 -7.73 29.29
C ASP A 116 4.71 -6.90 30.39
N GLU A 117 3.82 -7.50 31.18
CA GLU A 117 3.13 -6.83 32.28
C GLU A 117 4.08 -6.40 33.41
N ASN A 118 5.26 -7.02 33.52
CA ASN A 118 6.26 -6.71 34.54
C ASN A 118 7.23 -5.60 34.11
N ASP A 119 7.28 -5.27 32.82
CA ASP A 119 8.12 -4.19 32.29
C ASP A 119 7.32 -2.90 32.12
N LYS A 120 7.53 -1.95 33.04
CA LYS A 120 6.87 -0.64 33.03
C LYS A 120 7.23 0.22 31.80
N TYR A 121 8.31 -0.10 31.09
CA TYR A 121 8.74 0.61 29.89
C TYR A 121 8.23 -0.06 28.59
N ASN A 122 7.59 -1.23 28.70
CA ASN A 122 6.97 -1.93 27.59
C ASN A 122 5.53 -1.42 27.36
N SER A 123 5.38 -0.57 26.35
CA SER A 123 4.07 -0.03 25.94
C SER A 123 3.26 -0.96 25.04
N GLY A 124 3.77 -2.15 24.73
CA GLY A 124 3.22 -3.05 23.71
C GLY A 124 3.37 -2.51 22.29
N PHE A 125 2.83 -3.28 21.33
CA PHE A 125 2.75 -2.90 19.92
C PHE A 125 1.82 -1.71 19.72
N GLN A 126 2.26 -0.72 18.92
CA GLN A 126 1.55 0.55 18.70
C GLN A 126 1.25 0.81 17.21
N GLY A 127 1.36 -0.20 16.36
CA GLY A 127 1.31 -0.06 14.91
C GLY A 127 2.69 0.00 14.26
N PHE A 128 2.73 -0.24 12.95
CA PHE A 128 3.99 -0.23 12.17
C PHE A 128 4.43 1.17 11.74
N VAL A 129 3.48 2.08 11.56
CA VAL A 129 3.70 3.49 11.21
C VAL A 129 2.71 4.32 12.01
N SER A 130 3.20 5.39 12.63
CA SER A 130 2.35 6.27 13.43
C SER A 130 1.60 7.31 12.58
N ARG A 131 0.49 7.83 13.11
CA ARG A 131 -0.25 8.95 12.50
C ARG A 131 0.64 10.18 12.27
N GLU A 132 1.49 10.50 13.24
CA GLU A 132 2.40 11.64 13.18
C GLU A 132 3.39 11.51 12.01
N GLU A 133 3.96 10.32 11.80
CA GLU A 133 4.86 10.06 10.68
C GLU A 133 4.18 10.31 9.32
N LEU A 134 2.92 9.89 9.16
CA LEU A 134 2.18 10.08 7.92
C LEU A 134 1.79 11.54 7.70
N VAL A 135 1.35 12.24 8.75
CA VAL A 135 1.03 13.68 8.68
C VAL A 135 2.27 14.49 8.33
N MET A 136 3.41 14.21 8.96
CA MET A 136 4.65 14.92 8.68
C MET A 136 5.17 14.63 7.26
N LEU A 137 5.07 13.38 6.80
CA LEU A 137 5.42 13.01 5.43
C LEU A 137 4.69 13.87 4.38
N VAL A 138 3.39 14.12 4.58
CA VAL A 138 2.60 15.01 3.71
C VAL A 138 3.02 16.47 3.87
N LYS A 139 3.14 16.96 5.12
CA LYS A 139 3.50 18.36 5.40
C LYS A 139 4.85 18.77 4.81
N HIS A 140 5.80 17.85 4.72
CA HIS A 140 7.08 18.08 4.08
C HIS A 140 6.96 18.46 2.60
N VAL A 141 5.91 17.99 1.93
CA VAL A 141 5.57 18.33 0.55
C VAL A 141 4.66 19.55 0.48
N GLU A 142 3.67 19.70 1.37
CA GLU A 142 2.77 20.87 1.38
C GLU A 142 3.50 22.18 1.72
N SER A 143 4.52 22.13 2.58
CA SER A 143 5.26 23.29 3.07
C SER A 143 6.77 23.05 3.07
N PRO A 144 7.40 22.92 1.88
CA PRO A 144 8.83 22.59 1.76
C PRO A 144 9.74 23.66 2.39
N GLN A 145 9.30 24.92 2.44
CA GLN A 145 10.00 26.02 3.11
C GLN A 145 10.18 25.81 4.63
N ARG A 146 9.34 24.97 5.25
CA ARG A 146 9.46 24.58 6.67
C ARG A 146 10.27 23.29 6.86
N SER A 147 10.76 22.70 5.77
CA SER A 147 11.39 21.38 5.74
C SER A 147 12.74 21.49 5.03
N PRO A 148 13.81 21.88 5.74
CA PRO A 148 15.09 22.22 5.11
C PRO A 148 15.65 21.08 4.25
N PHE A 149 15.48 19.82 4.66
CA PHE A 149 15.95 18.67 3.88
C PHE A 149 15.05 18.37 2.67
N SER A 150 13.72 18.46 2.81
CA SER A 150 12.80 18.20 1.69
C SER A 150 12.89 19.24 0.59
N LYS A 151 13.30 20.47 0.91
CA LYS A 151 13.50 21.52 -0.10
C LYS A 151 14.55 21.13 -1.14
N ASP A 152 15.65 20.51 -0.69
CA ASP A 152 16.77 20.15 -1.57
C ASP A 152 16.57 18.80 -2.27
N CYS A 153 15.64 17.98 -1.78
CA CYS A 153 15.28 16.70 -2.40
C CYS A 153 13.75 16.46 -2.37
N PRO A 154 12.99 17.23 -3.18
CA PRO A 154 11.53 17.21 -3.14
C PRO A 154 10.91 15.87 -3.54
N GLN A 155 11.64 15.01 -4.26
CA GLN A 155 11.22 13.65 -4.61
C GLN A 155 11.15 12.72 -3.39
N ARG A 156 11.91 12.99 -2.33
CA ARG A 156 12.19 12.00 -1.28
C ARG A 156 10.94 11.54 -0.49
N PRO A 157 9.99 12.41 -0.13
CA PRO A 157 8.75 11.97 0.51
C PRO A 157 7.98 10.93 -0.32
N PHE A 158 7.98 11.07 -1.64
CA PHE A 158 7.32 10.13 -2.55
C PHE A 158 8.06 8.79 -2.63
N GLU A 159 9.39 8.80 -2.66
CA GLU A 159 10.22 7.59 -2.61
C GLU A 159 10.08 6.85 -1.27
N CYS A 160 9.96 7.61 -0.18
CA CYS A 160 9.67 7.08 1.15
C CYS A 160 8.28 6.41 1.17
N LEU A 161 7.26 7.04 0.58
CA LEU A 161 5.93 6.43 0.44
C LEU A 161 5.99 5.11 -0.34
N VAL A 162 6.67 5.09 -1.50
CA VAL A 162 6.82 3.86 -2.31
C VAL A 162 7.44 2.72 -1.50
N SER A 163 8.56 3.00 -0.82
CA SER A 163 9.24 2.01 0.03
C SER A 163 8.33 1.55 1.17
N THR A 164 7.58 2.48 1.77
CA THR A 164 6.64 2.19 2.86
C THR A 164 5.54 1.25 2.37
N LEU A 165 4.86 1.55 1.26
CA LEU A 165 3.74 0.75 0.76
C LEU A 165 4.17 -0.66 0.34
N ILE A 166 5.34 -0.80 -0.29
CA ILE A 166 5.88 -2.10 -0.74
C ILE A 166 6.29 -2.97 0.44
N LYS A 167 6.94 -2.39 1.44
CA LYS A 167 7.47 -3.13 2.59
C LYS A 167 6.49 -3.20 3.76
N PHE A 168 5.34 -2.51 3.70
CA PHE A 168 4.36 -2.58 4.78
C PHE A 168 3.87 -4.03 4.96
N PRO A 169 3.83 -4.56 6.19
CA PRO A 169 3.53 -5.97 6.43
C PRO A 169 2.02 -6.26 6.37
N TRP A 170 1.39 -6.05 5.20
CA TRP A 170 -0.06 -6.19 4.99
C TRP A 170 -0.63 -7.55 5.38
N ALA A 171 0.19 -8.61 5.39
CA ALA A 171 -0.20 -9.93 5.85
C ALA A 171 -0.54 -9.99 7.35
N MET A 172 -0.12 -9.01 8.15
CA MET A 172 -0.41 -8.91 9.59
C MET A 172 -1.82 -8.37 9.86
N VAL A 173 -2.83 -8.95 9.22
CA VAL A 173 -4.23 -8.49 9.25
C VAL A 173 -4.86 -8.45 10.64
N ASN A 174 -4.33 -9.21 11.59
CA ASN A 174 -4.74 -9.20 13.00
C ASN A 174 -4.11 -8.05 13.82
N HIS A 175 -3.18 -7.29 13.23
CA HIS A 175 -2.46 -6.21 13.91
C HIS A 175 -2.56 -4.88 13.15
N ILE A 176 -3.29 -4.85 12.04
CA ILE A 176 -3.51 -3.65 11.24
C ILE A 176 -4.99 -3.32 11.36
N THR A 177 -5.30 -2.14 11.89
CA THR A 177 -6.68 -1.65 11.98
C THR A 177 -7.16 -1.09 10.64
N CYS A 178 -8.48 -1.03 10.47
CA CYS A 178 -9.09 -0.30 9.36
C CYS A 178 -8.67 1.17 9.37
N GLN A 179 -8.48 1.76 10.56
CA GLN A 179 -7.96 3.11 10.74
C GLN A 179 -6.51 3.25 10.27
N ASP A 180 -5.63 2.29 10.55
CA ASP A 180 -4.23 2.32 10.08
C ASP A 180 -4.15 2.33 8.56
N ARG A 181 -4.92 1.44 7.92
CA ARG A 181 -5.06 1.38 6.47
C ARG A 181 -5.56 2.72 5.92
N GLU A 182 -6.60 3.29 6.52
CA GLU A 182 -7.20 4.55 6.08
C GLU A 182 -6.21 5.72 6.19
N LEU A 183 -5.38 5.77 7.24
CA LEU A 183 -4.34 6.79 7.38
C LEU A 183 -3.29 6.69 6.26
N LEU A 184 -2.83 5.48 5.95
CA LEU A 184 -1.89 5.25 4.84
C LEU A 184 -2.50 5.60 3.48
N TYR A 185 -3.76 5.22 3.26
CA TYR A 185 -4.49 5.55 2.05
C TYR A 185 -4.67 7.07 1.88
N LYS A 186 -5.11 7.78 2.93
CA LYS A 186 -5.24 9.25 2.91
C LYS A 186 -3.92 9.95 2.60
N ALA A 187 -2.83 9.56 3.27
CA ALA A 187 -1.50 10.13 3.00
C ALA A 187 -1.07 9.86 1.55
N THR A 188 -1.35 8.67 1.03
CA THR A 188 -1.08 8.32 -0.38
C THR A 188 -1.85 9.21 -1.35
N MET A 189 -3.15 9.41 -1.14
CA MET A 189 -3.99 10.24 -1.99
C MET A 189 -3.59 11.72 -1.97
N GLN A 190 -3.20 12.23 -0.80
CA GLN A 190 -2.69 13.60 -0.65
C GLN A 190 -1.37 13.78 -1.40
N LEU A 191 -0.40 12.88 -1.19
CA LEU A 191 0.88 12.92 -1.89
C LEU A 191 0.72 12.78 -3.41
N LEU A 192 -0.14 11.87 -3.88
CA LEU A 192 -0.44 11.76 -5.32
C LEU A 192 -1.03 13.06 -5.87
N GLY A 193 -1.97 13.70 -5.17
CA GLY A 193 -2.52 15.00 -5.58
C GLY A 193 -1.45 16.09 -5.69
N LEU A 194 -0.60 16.20 -4.66
CA LEU A 194 0.51 17.17 -4.62
C LEU A 194 1.56 16.92 -5.70
N LEU A 195 1.79 15.65 -6.07
CA LEU A 195 2.73 15.28 -7.12
C LEU A 195 2.16 15.58 -8.51
N VAL A 196 0.87 15.32 -8.75
CA VAL A 196 0.20 15.72 -10.00
C VAL A 196 0.33 17.22 -10.22
N GLU A 197 -0.02 18.03 -9.22
CA GLU A 197 0.10 19.48 -9.31
C GLU A 197 1.52 19.93 -9.69
N ARG A 198 2.55 19.37 -9.04
CA ARG A 198 3.96 19.70 -9.30
C ARG A 198 4.44 19.29 -10.68
N VAL A 199 3.99 18.12 -11.16
CA VAL A 199 4.32 17.63 -12.50
C VAL A 199 3.64 18.49 -13.56
N ASP A 200 2.36 18.83 -13.37
CA ASP A 200 1.59 19.66 -14.30
C ASP A 200 2.12 21.10 -14.37
N ASN A 201 2.52 21.66 -13.22
CA ASN A 201 3.13 23.00 -13.14
C ASN A 201 4.61 23.04 -13.58
N ASN A 202 5.23 21.87 -13.77
CA ASN A 202 6.64 21.74 -14.13
C ASN A 202 7.58 22.41 -13.10
N ASP A 203 7.28 22.26 -11.81
CA ASP A 203 7.99 22.93 -10.70
C ASP A 203 9.45 22.46 -10.59
N ASP A 204 9.70 21.16 -10.75
CA ASP A 204 11.04 20.54 -10.77
C ASP A 204 11.04 19.34 -11.74
N PRO A 205 11.20 19.56 -13.05
CA PRO A 205 11.14 18.48 -14.05
C PRO A 205 12.22 17.41 -13.89
N VAL A 206 13.28 17.69 -13.12
CA VAL A 206 14.36 16.72 -12.90
C VAL A 206 13.95 15.71 -11.83
N ASN A 207 13.44 16.18 -10.70
CA ASN A 207 13.15 15.33 -9.54
C ASN A 207 11.65 14.96 -9.43
N LEU A 208 10.76 15.87 -9.81
CA LEU A 208 9.30 15.75 -9.70
C LEU A 208 8.69 15.60 -11.09
N ASN A 209 8.88 14.41 -11.68
CA ASN A 209 8.53 14.14 -13.06
C ASN A 209 7.49 13.03 -13.22
N ALA A 210 6.99 12.85 -14.45
CA ALA A 210 6.01 11.84 -14.80
C ALA A 210 6.47 10.40 -14.48
N GLN A 211 7.78 10.12 -14.48
CA GLN A 211 8.30 8.79 -14.11
C GLN A 211 8.14 8.52 -12.61
N LEU A 212 8.41 9.52 -11.76
CA LEU A 212 8.15 9.42 -10.33
C LEU A 212 6.66 9.26 -10.07
N LEU A 213 5.81 10.09 -10.68
CA LEU A 213 4.35 9.98 -10.57
C LEU A 213 3.86 8.58 -10.95
N LYS A 214 4.32 8.06 -12.09
CA LYS A 214 4.04 6.68 -12.54
C LYS A 214 4.44 5.63 -11.52
N ARG A 215 5.62 5.79 -10.90
CA ARG A 215 6.11 4.86 -9.88
C ARG A 215 5.24 4.87 -8.63
N VAL A 216 4.82 6.05 -8.17
CA VAL A 216 3.98 6.19 -6.98
C VAL A 216 2.59 5.58 -7.20
N TRP A 217 1.88 5.96 -8.27
CA TRP A 217 0.52 5.43 -8.47
C TRP A 217 0.52 3.94 -8.80
N ARG A 218 1.52 3.41 -9.55
CA ARG A 218 1.61 1.96 -9.79
C ARG A 218 1.80 1.19 -8.48
N THR A 219 2.63 1.73 -7.59
CA THR A 219 2.85 1.14 -6.26
C THR A 219 1.56 1.15 -5.45
N ALA A 220 0.81 2.26 -5.47
CA ALA A 220 -0.45 2.39 -4.77
C ALA A 220 -1.53 1.43 -5.31
N LEU A 221 -1.64 1.24 -6.63
CA LEU A 221 -2.58 0.28 -7.21
C LEU A 221 -2.22 -1.19 -6.91
N LYS A 222 -0.92 -1.51 -6.85
CA LYS A 222 -0.44 -2.85 -6.49
C LYS A 222 -0.47 -3.14 -4.99
N CYS A 223 -0.68 -2.11 -4.15
CA CYS A 223 -0.77 -2.23 -2.70
C CYS A 223 -1.82 -3.28 -2.31
N GLU A 224 -1.43 -4.26 -1.50
CA GLU A 224 -2.31 -5.36 -1.09
C GLU A 224 -3.29 -4.94 0.00
N GLY A 225 -2.94 -3.93 0.79
CA GLY A 225 -3.82 -3.40 1.83
C GLY A 225 -4.99 -2.57 1.30
N PHE A 226 -4.87 -1.96 0.13
CA PHE A 226 -5.90 -1.07 -0.40
C PHE A 226 -7.07 -1.86 -0.97
N SER A 227 -8.29 -1.48 -0.56
CA SER A 227 -9.52 -2.09 -1.06
C SER A 227 -9.73 -1.80 -2.55
N PRO A 228 -10.60 -2.56 -3.26
CA PRO A 228 -10.95 -2.25 -4.64
C PRO A 228 -11.37 -0.78 -4.85
N CYS A 229 -12.25 -0.23 -4.01
CA CYS A 229 -12.65 1.18 -4.12
C CYS A 229 -11.51 2.17 -3.87
N MET A 230 -10.61 1.89 -2.92
CA MET A 230 -9.44 2.75 -2.71
C MET A 230 -8.57 2.81 -3.97
N LYS A 231 -8.40 1.68 -4.65
CA LYS A 231 -7.67 1.61 -5.92
C LYS A 231 -8.42 2.31 -7.05
N ASP A 232 -9.72 2.14 -7.14
CA ASP A 232 -10.56 2.85 -8.13
C ASP A 232 -10.46 4.37 -7.98
N ASN A 233 -10.53 4.89 -6.75
CA ASN A 233 -10.34 6.31 -6.47
C ASN A 233 -8.98 6.83 -6.96
N ILE A 234 -7.92 6.01 -6.86
CA ILE A 234 -6.59 6.33 -7.42
C ILE A 234 -6.66 6.33 -8.95
N VAL A 235 -7.28 5.33 -9.58
CA VAL A 235 -7.49 5.26 -11.04
C VAL A 235 -8.19 6.51 -11.55
N TYR A 236 -9.30 6.89 -10.92
CA TYR A 236 -10.07 8.09 -11.25
C TYR A 236 -9.22 9.36 -11.10
N LYS A 237 -8.58 9.56 -9.95
CA LYS A 237 -7.80 10.77 -9.67
C LYS A 237 -6.60 10.91 -10.60
N MET A 238 -5.93 9.80 -10.92
CA MET A 238 -4.73 9.77 -11.76
C MET A 238 -5.04 9.63 -13.26
N LYS A 239 -6.32 9.55 -13.65
CA LYS A 239 -6.79 9.36 -15.04
C LYS A 239 -6.12 8.17 -15.72
N ILE A 240 -6.02 7.05 -15.00
CA ILE A 240 -5.39 5.83 -15.50
C ILE A 240 -6.39 5.10 -16.40
N ASP A 241 -5.92 4.61 -17.55
CA ASP A 241 -6.77 3.87 -18.46
C ASP A 241 -7.17 2.49 -17.88
N PRO A 242 -8.35 1.95 -18.24
CA PRO A 242 -8.83 0.68 -17.68
C PRO A 242 -7.90 -0.51 -17.89
N THR A 243 -7.17 -0.57 -19.00
CA THR A 243 -6.23 -1.67 -19.30
C THR A 243 -5.08 -1.66 -18.32
N THR A 244 -4.45 -0.50 -18.15
CA THR A 244 -3.35 -0.31 -17.19
C THR A 244 -3.82 -0.54 -15.75
N ALA A 245 -5.03 -0.11 -15.39
CA ALA A 245 -5.60 -0.35 -14.07
C ALA A 245 -5.77 -1.86 -13.81
N PHE A 246 -6.31 -2.60 -14.78
CA PHE A 246 -6.48 -4.05 -14.70
C PHE A 246 -5.13 -4.78 -14.57
N GLU A 247 -4.12 -4.40 -15.36
CA GLU A 247 -2.75 -4.94 -15.23
C GLU A 247 -2.12 -4.67 -13.86
N CYS A 248 -2.54 -3.60 -13.18
CA CYS A 248 -2.08 -3.29 -11.82
C CYS A 248 -2.90 -4.01 -10.74
N GLY A 249 -3.85 -4.86 -11.11
CA GLY A 249 -4.67 -5.66 -10.20
C GLY A 249 -5.89 -4.93 -9.64
N VAL A 250 -6.40 -3.92 -10.35
CA VAL A 250 -7.71 -3.32 -10.04
C VAL A 250 -8.80 -4.18 -10.68
N PRO A 251 -9.76 -4.71 -9.90
CA PRO A 251 -10.81 -5.55 -10.47
C PRO A 251 -11.83 -4.71 -11.28
N PRO A 252 -12.55 -5.33 -12.24
CA PRO A 252 -13.70 -4.70 -12.86
C PRO A 252 -14.71 -4.18 -11.82
N GLN A 253 -15.39 -3.08 -12.14
CA GLN A 253 -16.42 -2.46 -11.28
C GLN A 253 -15.92 -2.14 -9.86
N ALA A 254 -14.61 -1.86 -9.69
CA ALA A 254 -13.99 -1.56 -8.40
C ALA A 254 -14.65 -0.38 -7.65
N ASP A 255 -15.26 0.56 -8.38
CA ASP A 255 -16.07 1.66 -7.88
C ASP A 255 -17.31 1.20 -7.08
N LEU A 256 -17.85 0.02 -7.39
CA LEU A 256 -19.08 -0.52 -6.79
C LEU A 256 -18.83 -1.41 -5.55
N TRP A 257 -17.59 -1.58 -5.12
CA TRP A 257 -17.20 -2.38 -3.94
C TRP A 257 -17.35 -1.63 -2.60
N SER A 258 -17.98 -0.45 -2.58
CA SER A 258 -17.94 0.49 -1.44
C SER A 258 -18.52 -0.06 -0.14
N ASN A 259 -19.37 -1.08 -0.26
CA ASN A 259 -20.02 -1.77 0.85
C ASN A 259 -19.24 -3.00 1.36
N VAL A 260 -18.00 -3.21 0.89
CA VAL A 260 -17.08 -4.28 1.31
C VAL A 260 -15.69 -3.68 1.47
N TRP A 261 -15.22 -3.63 2.71
CA TRP A 261 -14.02 -2.90 3.09
C TRP A 261 -12.77 -3.75 3.05
N THR A 262 -12.84 -5.03 3.44
CA THR A 262 -11.65 -5.87 3.65
C THR A 262 -11.50 -7.03 2.68
N ILE A 263 -12.60 -7.46 2.06
CA ILE A 263 -12.60 -8.53 1.07
C ILE A 263 -12.43 -7.96 -0.35
N GLY A 264 -11.61 -8.63 -1.15
CA GLY A 264 -11.41 -8.35 -2.57
C GLY A 264 -11.18 -9.63 -3.35
N PRO A 265 -11.20 -9.58 -4.70
CA PRO A 265 -10.98 -10.75 -5.51
C PRO A 265 -9.52 -11.21 -5.43
N ARG A 266 -9.33 -12.52 -5.40
CA ARG A 266 -8.00 -13.14 -5.41
C ARG A 266 -7.39 -13.02 -6.81
N LYS A 267 -6.09 -12.72 -6.90
CA LYS A 267 -5.39 -12.41 -8.17
C LYS A 267 -5.30 -13.60 -9.14
N ASP A 268 -5.38 -14.82 -8.63
CA ASP A 268 -5.27 -16.10 -9.36
C ASP A 268 -6.63 -16.72 -9.72
N VAL A 269 -7.74 -16.05 -9.39
CA VAL A 269 -9.09 -16.54 -9.68
C VAL A 269 -9.64 -15.83 -10.91
N ALA A 270 -10.24 -16.61 -11.82
CA ALA A 270 -10.89 -16.08 -13.00
C ALA A 270 -12.08 -15.18 -12.59
N TYR A 271 -12.17 -14.00 -13.23
CA TYR A 271 -13.11 -12.97 -12.78
C TYR A 271 -14.58 -13.33 -13.07
N ASP A 272 -14.84 -14.21 -14.05
CA ASP A 272 -16.16 -14.78 -14.30
C ASP A 272 -16.73 -15.54 -13.09
N LEU A 273 -15.87 -16.26 -12.36
CA LEU A 273 -16.25 -16.92 -11.10
C LEU A 273 -16.58 -15.90 -10.01
N VAL A 274 -15.79 -14.83 -9.90
CA VAL A 274 -16.08 -13.72 -8.97
C VAL A 274 -17.42 -13.09 -9.32
N GLN A 275 -17.67 -12.82 -10.61
CA GLN A 275 -18.90 -12.24 -11.12
C GLN A 275 -20.12 -13.13 -10.84
N TYR A 276 -19.96 -14.45 -10.97
CA TYR A 276 -21.01 -15.41 -10.61
C TYR A 276 -21.43 -15.27 -9.14
N TYR A 277 -20.47 -15.24 -8.20
CA TYR A 277 -20.78 -15.06 -6.78
C TYR A 277 -21.34 -13.67 -6.47
N VAL A 278 -20.83 -12.63 -7.13
CA VAL A 278 -21.40 -11.27 -7.04
C VAL A 278 -22.87 -11.28 -7.41
N THR A 279 -23.24 -11.85 -8.57
CA THR A 279 -24.63 -11.93 -9.02
C THR A 279 -25.49 -12.76 -8.06
N LEU A 280 -24.96 -13.89 -7.57
CA LEU A 280 -25.65 -14.75 -6.61
C LEU A 280 -25.98 -14.00 -5.30
N ILE A 281 -25.00 -13.27 -4.75
CA ILE A 281 -25.15 -12.47 -3.52
C ILE A 281 -26.10 -11.30 -3.76
N HIS A 282 -25.94 -10.60 -4.88
CA HIS A 282 -26.81 -9.49 -5.27
C HIS A 282 -28.28 -9.93 -5.31
N ASP A 283 -28.59 -11.03 -5.99
CA ASP A 283 -29.96 -11.52 -6.14
C ASP A 283 -30.57 -12.03 -4.84
N ALA A 284 -29.74 -12.57 -3.93
CA ALA A 284 -30.18 -13.07 -2.63
C ALA A 284 -30.39 -11.98 -1.58
N THR A 285 -29.77 -10.81 -1.75
CA THR A 285 -29.88 -9.66 -0.83
C THR A 285 -30.82 -8.58 -1.35
N THR A 286 -31.11 -8.56 -2.65
CA THR A 286 -32.09 -7.65 -3.24
C THR A 286 -33.50 -8.14 -2.91
N GLU A 287 -34.27 -7.34 -2.18
CA GLU A 287 -35.66 -7.68 -1.84
C GLU A 287 -36.51 -7.80 -3.13
N LYS A 288 -37.03 -9.01 -3.40
CA LYS A 288 -38.07 -9.21 -4.41
C LYS A 288 -39.45 -8.95 -3.79
N LYS A 289 -39.70 -7.74 -3.26
CA LYS A 289 -41.07 -7.39 -2.84
C LYS A 289 -41.96 -7.36 -4.09
N GLN A 290 -42.94 -8.25 -4.16
CA GLN A 290 -44.05 -8.13 -5.10
C GLN A 290 -44.95 -6.98 -4.64
N LEU A 291 -44.48 -5.75 -4.86
CA LEU A 291 -45.26 -4.55 -4.61
C LEU A 291 -46.29 -4.41 -5.74
N THR A 292 -47.53 -4.10 -5.36
CA THR A 292 -48.55 -3.62 -6.30
C THR A 292 -48.08 -2.31 -6.96
N LEU A 293 -48.66 -1.95 -8.10
CA LEU A 293 -48.31 -0.70 -8.80
C LEU A 293 -48.46 0.55 -7.90
N ALA A 294 -49.45 0.55 -6.99
CA ALA A 294 -49.68 1.64 -6.05
C ALA A 294 -48.59 1.70 -4.96
N GLU A 295 -48.17 0.55 -4.42
CA GLU A 295 -47.09 0.49 -3.43
C GLU A 295 -45.73 0.83 -4.05
N LYS A 296 -45.49 0.46 -5.32
CA LYS A 296 -44.29 0.89 -6.07
C LYS A 296 -44.23 2.40 -6.27
N ALA A 297 -45.39 3.04 -6.51
CA ALA A 297 -45.47 4.49 -6.68
C ALA A 297 -45.25 5.25 -5.35
N ALA A 298 -45.77 4.72 -4.24
CA ALA A 298 -45.54 5.27 -2.91
C ALA A 298 -44.09 5.07 -2.44
N ALA A 299 -43.53 3.87 -2.60
CA ALA A 299 -42.14 3.56 -2.24
C ALA A 299 -41.14 4.43 -3.03
N ARG A 300 -41.36 4.63 -4.34
CA ARG A 300 -40.51 5.52 -5.15
C ARG A 300 -40.53 6.99 -4.73
N ALA A 301 -41.60 7.44 -4.09
CA ALA A 301 -41.73 8.83 -3.62
C ALA A 301 -40.98 9.07 -2.30
N GLU A 302 -40.74 8.01 -1.52
CA GLU A 302 -40.06 8.05 -0.21
C GLU A 302 -38.63 7.47 -0.26
N GLU A 303 -38.26 6.72 -1.30
CA GLU A 303 -36.93 6.15 -1.48
C GLU A 303 -35.88 7.23 -1.75
N VAL A 304 -34.98 7.41 -0.78
CA VAL A 304 -33.68 8.05 -1.04
C VAL A 304 -32.92 7.13 -2.00
N PRO A 305 -32.41 7.64 -3.15
CA PRO A 305 -31.65 6.81 -4.09
C PRO A 305 -30.46 6.16 -3.39
N ARG A 306 -30.50 4.84 -3.20
CA ARG A 306 -29.31 4.07 -2.81
C ARG A 306 -28.31 4.16 -3.95
N LEU A 307 -27.04 4.40 -3.62
CA LEU A 307 -25.95 4.25 -4.58
C LEU A 307 -25.97 2.80 -5.11
N PRO A 308 -25.71 2.59 -6.41
CA PRO A 308 -25.60 1.23 -6.95
C PRO A 308 -24.59 0.42 -6.13
N SER A 309 -25.00 -0.77 -5.69
CA SER A 309 -24.14 -1.68 -4.94
C SER A 309 -23.92 -2.96 -5.72
N LEU A 310 -22.65 -3.33 -5.87
CA LEU A 310 -22.26 -4.57 -6.55
C LEU A 310 -22.92 -5.80 -5.92
N PHE A 311 -23.12 -5.78 -4.60
CA PHE A 311 -23.62 -6.91 -3.80
C PHE A 311 -25.06 -6.71 -3.32
N GLY A 312 -25.87 -5.88 -4.00
CA GLY A 312 -27.26 -5.63 -3.61
C GLY A 312 -27.34 -4.94 -2.23
N ASN A 313 -28.13 -5.50 -1.31
CA ASN A 313 -28.29 -4.94 0.04
C ASN A 313 -27.42 -5.65 1.10
N LEU A 314 -26.26 -6.17 0.70
CA LEU A 314 -25.34 -6.86 1.60
C LEU A 314 -24.90 -6.01 2.80
N ASP A 315 -24.81 -4.69 2.62
CA ASP A 315 -24.48 -3.73 3.68
C ASP A 315 -25.41 -3.83 4.90
N THR A 316 -26.65 -4.27 4.70
CA THR A 316 -27.63 -4.48 5.79
C THR A 316 -27.31 -5.70 6.68
N LEU A 317 -26.44 -6.59 6.21
CA LEU A 317 -26.03 -7.81 6.92
C LEU A 317 -24.71 -7.62 7.71
N VAL A 318 -24.04 -6.47 7.56
CA VAL A 318 -22.77 -6.18 8.23
C VAL A 318 -22.93 -4.97 9.14
N ASP A 319 -22.65 -5.14 10.43
CA ASP A 319 -22.55 -4.00 11.34
C ASP A 319 -21.19 -3.32 11.23
N TYR A 320 -21.18 -2.21 10.47
CA TYR A 320 -20.03 -1.33 10.27
C TYR A 320 -19.85 -0.28 11.38
N THR A 321 -20.65 -0.30 12.45
CA THR A 321 -20.49 0.63 13.57
C THR A 321 -19.09 0.49 14.18
N ASN A 322 -18.38 1.60 14.33
CA ASN A 322 -17.01 1.67 14.86
C ASN A 322 -15.99 0.74 14.13
N CYS A 323 -16.22 0.42 12.86
CA CYS A 323 -15.37 -0.51 12.10
C CYS A 323 -13.93 -0.03 11.91
N LEU A 324 -13.66 1.28 12.03
CA LEU A 324 -12.30 1.83 11.94
C LEU A 324 -11.36 1.27 13.01
N ASP A 325 -11.87 1.00 14.21
CA ASP A 325 -11.07 0.49 15.33
C ASP A 325 -10.83 -1.03 15.24
N LEU A 326 -11.59 -1.73 14.40
CA LEU A 326 -11.40 -3.16 14.15
C LEU A 326 -10.16 -3.39 13.31
N THR A 327 -9.48 -4.50 13.60
CA THR A 327 -8.46 -5.06 12.71
C THR A 327 -9.07 -5.45 11.37
N LEU A 328 -8.25 -5.50 10.32
CA LEU A 328 -8.69 -5.94 9.00
C LEU A 328 -9.28 -7.36 9.07
N ALA A 329 -8.71 -8.23 9.91
CA ALA A 329 -9.22 -9.59 10.11
C ALA A 329 -10.59 -9.61 10.81
N GLU A 330 -10.79 -8.82 11.87
CA GLU A 330 -12.06 -8.78 12.59
C GLU A 330 -13.20 -8.28 11.70
N LEU A 331 -12.96 -7.23 10.90
CA LEU A 331 -13.96 -6.75 9.94
C LEU A 331 -14.20 -7.78 8.82
N ALA A 332 -13.14 -8.46 8.34
CA ALA A 332 -13.28 -9.51 7.33
C ALA A 332 -14.16 -10.68 7.81
N VAL A 333 -14.09 -11.05 9.09
CA VAL A 333 -14.97 -12.08 9.65
C VAL A 333 -16.43 -11.66 9.57
N LYS A 334 -16.75 -10.40 9.87
CA LYS A 334 -18.11 -9.87 9.73
C LYS A 334 -18.59 -9.89 8.28
N GLU A 335 -17.75 -9.44 7.35
CA GLU A 335 -18.06 -9.43 5.92
C GLU A 335 -18.25 -10.85 5.37
N TRP A 336 -17.38 -11.81 5.76
CA TRP A 336 -17.50 -13.20 5.35
C TRP A 336 -18.78 -13.86 5.89
N ALA A 337 -19.16 -13.58 7.13
CA ALA A 337 -20.42 -14.09 7.69
C ALA A 337 -21.65 -13.58 6.91
N ALA A 338 -21.61 -12.32 6.45
CA ALA A 338 -22.65 -11.76 5.58
C ALA A 338 -22.67 -12.42 4.19
N PHE A 339 -21.51 -12.63 3.57
CA PHE A 339 -21.38 -13.35 2.30
C PHE A 339 -21.92 -14.77 2.42
N GLU A 340 -21.54 -15.50 3.47
CA GLU A 340 -22.01 -16.86 3.73
C GLU A 340 -23.54 -16.89 3.90
N THR A 341 -24.09 -15.94 4.67
CA THR A 341 -25.53 -15.82 4.87
C THR A 341 -26.26 -15.59 3.55
N ALA A 342 -25.77 -14.67 2.72
CA ALA A 342 -26.34 -14.37 1.40
C ALA A 342 -26.28 -15.59 0.46
N ILE A 343 -25.12 -16.25 0.38
CA ILE A 343 -24.92 -17.44 -0.48
C ILE A 343 -25.81 -18.59 -0.02
N ARG A 344 -25.93 -18.84 1.30
CA ARG A 344 -26.85 -19.85 1.83
C ARG A 344 -28.29 -19.56 1.42
N ARG A 345 -28.76 -18.31 1.59
CA ARG A 345 -30.11 -17.90 1.14
C ARG A 345 -30.33 -18.15 -0.36
N ALA A 346 -29.30 -17.92 -1.18
CA ALA A 346 -29.38 -18.13 -2.62
C ALA A 346 -29.48 -19.62 -3.01
N LEU A 347 -28.76 -20.49 -2.28
CA LEU A 347 -28.59 -21.91 -2.64
C LEU A 347 -29.54 -22.87 -1.91
N THR A 348 -30.09 -22.52 -0.75
CA THR A 348 -31.04 -23.38 -0.01
C THR A 348 -32.26 -23.80 -0.86
N PRO A 349 -32.92 -22.90 -1.63
CA PRO A 349 -34.05 -23.31 -2.48
C PRO A 349 -33.66 -24.33 -3.57
N ALA A 350 -32.41 -24.31 -4.05
CA ALA A 350 -31.92 -25.24 -5.06
C ALA A 350 -31.51 -26.60 -4.47
N LEU A 351 -31.09 -26.64 -3.21
CA LEU A 351 -30.72 -27.87 -2.49
C LEU A 351 -31.96 -28.67 -2.06
N GLU A 352 -33.06 -27.99 -1.72
CA GLU A 352 -34.34 -28.64 -1.36
C GLU A 352 -35.11 -29.14 -2.59
N ALA A 353 -34.85 -28.59 -3.79
CA ALA A 353 -35.55 -28.96 -5.02
C ALA A 353 -35.12 -30.31 -5.63
N GLY A 354 -33.97 -30.88 -5.22
CA GLY A 354 -33.42 -32.13 -5.77
C GLY A 354 -33.02 -32.05 -7.26
N PRO A 355 -32.27 -33.02 -7.81
CA PRO A 355 -31.98 -33.05 -9.24
C PRO A 355 -33.29 -33.18 -10.01
N SER A 356 -33.51 -32.26 -10.95
CA SER A 356 -34.62 -32.31 -11.89
C SER A 356 -34.46 -33.57 -12.75
N ASN A 357 -35.36 -34.55 -12.58
CA ASN A 357 -35.41 -35.77 -13.41
C ASN A 357 -35.65 -35.46 -14.88
#